data_AF-A0AAD6I5L2-F1
#
_entry.id   AF-A0AAD6I5L2-F1
#
_cell.length_a   1.000
_cell.length_b   1.000
_cell.length_c   1.000
_cell.angle_alpha   90.00
_cell.angle_beta   90.00
_cell.angle_gamma   90.00
#
_symmetry.space_group_name_H-M   'P 1'
#
loop_
_entity.id
_entity.type
_entity.pdbx_description
1 polymer ?
#
loop_
_entity_poly.entity_id
_entity_poly.type
_entity_poly.pdbx_seq_one_letter_code
_entity_poly.pdbx_strand_id
1 'polypeptide(L)'
;MVPESTLDTSWVERRHPLIALPDSPTQQEYRTLTSLIKENTPEFADWATHKEITVIAAGLCQAFSLIKPEFFKATRNHTNAVEQTHYKSYWMGTRDSLLQAVQSSRILDQTDIDQYHGRENFDILPR
;
A
#
# COMPACT_ATOMS: atom_id res chain seq x y z
N MET A 1 3.33 -18.72 29.83
CA MET A 1 4.47 -19.03 28.95
C MET A 1 3.86 -19.62 27.68
N VAL A 2 3.66 -18.79 26.64
CA VAL A 2 3.14 -19.26 25.35
C VAL A 2 4.33 -19.80 24.57
N PRO A 3 4.25 -21.01 24.00
CA PRO A 3 5.39 -21.62 23.32
C PRO A 3 5.75 -20.80 22.09
N GLU A 4 7.06 -20.73 21.84
CA GLU A 4 7.73 -20.15 20.68
C GLU A 4 7.06 -20.67 19.40
N SER A 5 6.07 -19.91 18.91
CA SER A 5 5.23 -20.33 17.81
C SER A 5 6.09 -20.32 16.56
N THR A 6 6.17 -21.48 15.91
CA THR A 6 6.55 -21.68 14.50
C THR A 6 5.83 -20.67 13.61
N LEU A 7 6.42 -19.47 13.47
CA LEU A 7 6.02 -18.49 12.47
C LEU A 7 6.77 -18.84 11.21
N ASP A 8 6.03 -19.23 10.17
CA ASP A 8 6.61 -19.50 8.86
C ASP A 8 6.99 -18.17 8.20
N THR A 9 8.23 -17.75 8.43
CA THR A 9 8.79 -16.54 7.81
C THR A 9 9.38 -16.78 6.42
N SER A 10 9.17 -17.97 5.83
CA SER A 10 9.75 -18.32 4.52
C SER A 10 9.29 -17.40 3.38
N TRP A 11 8.13 -16.75 3.51
CA TRP A 11 7.69 -15.73 2.55
C TRP A 11 8.47 -14.41 2.62
N VAL A 12 9.16 -14.14 3.75
CA VAL A 12 9.93 -12.90 3.96
C VAL A 12 11.30 -13.00 3.29
N GLU A 13 11.86 -14.21 3.17
CA GLU A 13 13.25 -14.47 2.75
C GLU A 13 13.63 -13.91 1.37
N ARG A 14 12.66 -13.45 0.57
CA ARG A 14 12.87 -12.87 -0.76
C ARG A 14 12.58 -11.37 -0.86
N ARG A 15 12.18 -10.70 0.23
CA ARG A 15 11.79 -9.28 0.20
C ARG A 15 12.24 -8.54 1.46
N HIS A 16 12.60 -7.27 1.30
CA HIS A 16 12.89 -6.42 2.44
C HIS A 16 11.68 -6.40 3.41
N PRO A 17 11.87 -6.46 4.75
CA PRO A 17 10.76 -6.54 5.72
C PRO A 17 9.72 -5.44 5.56
N LEU A 18 10.16 -4.21 5.24
CA LEU A 18 9.28 -3.07 4.92
C LEU A 18 8.32 -3.35 3.74
N ILE A 19 8.78 -4.10 2.74
CA ILE A 19 8.02 -4.46 1.53
C ILE A 19 7.11 -5.65 1.79
N ALA A 20 7.54 -6.59 2.64
CA ALA A 20 6.77 -7.79 2.99
C ALA A 20 5.61 -7.50 3.94
N LEU A 21 5.71 -6.42 4.74
CA LEU A 21 4.74 -6.09 5.80
C LEU A 21 3.26 -6.10 5.35
N PRO A 22 2.85 -5.48 4.22
CA PRO A 22 1.46 -5.49 3.77
C PRO A 22 0.92 -6.86 3.35
N ASP A 23 1.81 -7.79 3.00
CA ASP A 23 1.48 -9.13 2.53
C ASP A 23 1.43 -10.16 3.68
N SER A 24 1.54 -9.71 4.94
CA SER A 24 1.45 -10.57 6.12
C SER A 24 0.09 -11.31 6.15
N PRO A 25 0.07 -12.65 6.16
CA PRO A 25 -1.16 -13.44 6.14
C PRO A 25 -1.96 -13.36 7.43
N THR A 26 -1.28 -13.21 8.57
CA THR A 26 -1.92 -13.07 9.87
C THR A 26 -1.52 -11.77 10.58
N GLN A 27 -2.38 -11.34 11.52
CA GLN A 27 -2.08 -10.20 12.38
C GLN A 27 -0.84 -10.46 13.26
N GLN A 28 -0.60 -11.72 13.64
CA GLN A 28 0.55 -12.08 14.46
C GLN A 28 1.85 -11.90 13.69
N GLU A 29 1.92 -12.35 12.44
CA GLU A 29 3.11 -12.22 11.60
C GLU A 29 3.41 -10.77 11.26
N TYR A 30 2.37 -9.97 11.03
CA TYR A 30 2.52 -8.53 10.85
C TYR A 30 3.18 -7.89 12.06
N ARG A 31 2.71 -8.21 13.27
CA ARG A 31 3.27 -7.68 14.52
C ARG A 31 4.70 -8.18 14.77
N THR A 32 4.98 -9.43 14.42
CA THR A 32 6.34 -9.97 14.50
C THR A 32 7.26 -9.21 13.54
N LEU A 33 6.82 -8.94 12.31
CA LEU A 33 7.58 -8.15 11.34
C LEU A 33 7.81 -6.72 11.80
N THR A 34 6.82 -6.04 12.38
CA THR A 34 7.02 -4.68 12.93
C THR A 34 8.01 -4.67 14.09
N SER A 35 7.98 -5.67 14.98
CA SER A 35 8.99 -5.84 16.04
C SER A 35 10.38 -6.05 15.45
N LEU A 36 10.53 -6.94 14.46
CA LEU A 36 11.82 -7.20 13.80
C LEU A 36 12.37 -5.93 13.12
N ILE A 37 11.52 -5.11 12.52
CA ILE A 37 11.92 -3.83 11.90
C ILE A 37 12.44 -2.86 12.95
N LYS A 38 11.76 -2.74 14.10
CA LYS A 38 12.19 -1.88 15.21
C LYS A 38 13.55 -2.29 15.78
N GLU A 39 13.77 -3.60 15.89
CA GLU A 39 15.00 -4.16 16.48
C GLU A 39 16.19 -4.07 15.52
N ASN A 40 16.00 -4.38 14.24
CA ASN A 40 17.09 -4.48 13.27
C ASN A 40 17.32 -3.19 12.46
N THR A 41 16.37 -2.24 12.50
CA THR A 41 16.45 -1.02 11.70
C THR A 41 15.91 0.18 12.49
N PRO A 42 16.70 0.69 13.46
CA PRO A 42 16.26 1.73 14.39
C PRO A 42 15.75 3.00 13.70
N GLU A 43 16.28 3.35 12.53
CA GLU A 43 15.83 4.48 11.71
C GLU A 43 14.37 4.35 11.22
N PHE A 44 13.81 3.14 11.22
CA PHE A 44 12.41 2.87 10.89
C PHE A 44 11.56 2.47 12.11
N ALA A 45 12.06 2.62 13.34
CA ALA A 45 11.32 2.24 14.54
C ALA A 45 10.01 3.04 14.72
N ASP A 46 10.06 4.36 14.49
CA ASP A 46 8.87 5.22 14.54
C ASP A 46 7.89 4.89 13.41
N TRP A 47 8.41 4.60 12.23
CA TRP A 47 7.61 4.13 11.10
C TRP A 47 6.89 2.82 11.47
N ALA A 48 7.60 1.83 12.02
CA ALA A 48 7.02 0.54 12.39
C ALA A 48 5.96 0.69 13.50
N THR A 49 6.21 1.57 14.48
CA THR A 49 5.22 1.91 15.53
C THR A 49 3.97 2.53 14.93
N HIS A 50 4.13 3.47 14.00
CA HIS A 50 2.99 4.08 13.30
C HIS A 50 2.19 3.04 12.49
N LYS A 51 2.86 2.08 11.85
CA LYS A 51 2.21 1.02 11.06
C LYS A 51 1.41 0.02 11.91
N GLU A 52 1.70 -0.10 13.21
CA GLU A 52 0.92 -0.93 14.15
C GLU A 52 -0.42 -0.31 14.56
N ILE A 53 -0.64 0.98 14.33
CA ILE A 53 -1.91 1.64 14.64
C ILE A 53 -3.03 0.93 13.88
N THR A 54 -4.07 0.46 14.58
CA THR A 54 -5.07 -0.46 14.04
C THR A 54 -5.74 0.03 12.75
N VAL A 55 -6.11 1.32 12.69
CA VAL A 55 -6.74 1.89 11.48
C VAL A 55 -5.77 1.89 10.28
N ILE A 56 -4.48 2.05 10.54
CA ILE A 56 -3.43 2.05 9.52
C ILE A 56 -3.13 0.62 9.08
N ALA A 57 -2.97 -0.31 10.03
CA ALA A 57 -2.78 -1.73 9.76
C ALA A 57 -3.93 -2.30 8.93
N ALA A 58 -5.19 -1.93 9.22
CA ALA A 58 -6.38 -2.36 8.48
C ALA A 58 -6.43 -1.86 7.03
N GLY A 59 -5.77 -0.73 6.73
CA GLY A 59 -5.63 -0.22 5.36
C GLY A 59 -4.45 -0.85 4.61
N LEU A 60 -3.43 -1.34 5.32
CA LEU A 60 -2.21 -1.88 4.73
C LEU A 60 -2.24 -3.39 4.53
N CYS A 61 -2.75 -4.11 5.51
CA CYS A 61 -2.71 -5.56 5.58
C CYS A 61 -4.13 -6.11 5.70
N GLN A 62 -4.46 -7.04 4.80
CA GLN A 62 -5.78 -7.67 4.76
C GLN A 62 -6.13 -8.36 6.08
N ALA A 63 -5.15 -8.91 6.81
CA ALA A 63 -5.38 -9.60 8.08
C ALA A 63 -6.01 -8.69 9.17
N PHE A 64 -5.88 -7.37 9.04
CA PHE A 64 -6.51 -6.38 9.93
C PHE A 64 -7.78 -5.78 9.34
N SER A 65 -8.08 -6.03 8.07
CA SER A 65 -9.22 -5.42 7.38
C SER A 65 -10.50 -6.23 7.59
N LEU A 66 -11.62 -5.53 7.75
CA LEU A 66 -12.95 -6.12 7.70
C LEU A 66 -13.52 -6.20 6.27
N ILE A 67 -12.81 -5.61 5.30
CA ILE A 67 -13.18 -5.65 3.88
C ILE A 67 -12.99 -7.08 3.38
N LYS A 68 -13.94 -7.59 2.59
CA LYS A 68 -13.81 -8.92 2.01
C LYS A 68 -12.56 -9.01 1.12
N PRO A 69 -11.86 -10.16 1.07
CA PRO A 69 -10.59 -10.31 0.36
C PRO A 69 -10.59 -9.81 -1.09
N GLU A 70 -11.67 -10.10 -1.83
CA GLU A 70 -11.85 -9.72 -3.22
C GLU A 70 -11.88 -8.20 -3.42
N PHE A 71 -12.58 -7.49 -2.52
CA PHE A 71 -12.64 -6.03 -2.55
C PHE A 71 -11.34 -5.42 -2.04
N PHE A 72 -10.73 -5.98 -0.99
CA PHE A 72 -9.46 -5.47 -0.48
C PHE A 72 -8.37 -5.49 -1.56
N LYS A 73 -8.26 -6.61 -2.30
CA LYS A 73 -7.30 -6.75 -3.40
C LYS A 73 -7.61 -5.81 -4.56
N ALA A 74 -8.88 -5.69 -4.94
CA ALA A 74 -9.30 -4.76 -5.98
C ALA A 74 -8.93 -3.33 -5.59
N THR A 75 -9.32 -2.87 -4.41
CA THR A 75 -9.06 -1.51 -3.96
C THR A 75 -7.57 -1.24 -3.83
N ARG A 76 -6.77 -2.14 -3.24
CA ARG A 76 -5.31 -2.00 -3.10
C ARG A 76 -4.61 -1.69 -4.43
N ASN A 77 -5.02 -2.33 -5.52
CA ASN A 77 -4.46 -2.08 -6.85
C ASN A 77 -4.82 -0.69 -7.40
N HIS A 78 -5.97 -0.14 -7.04
CA HIS A 78 -6.42 1.20 -7.43
C HIS A 78 -5.79 2.29 -6.54
N THR A 79 -5.64 2.03 -5.23
CA THR A 79 -4.95 2.97 -4.32
C THR A 79 -3.47 3.09 -4.69
N ASN A 80 -2.83 2.02 -5.15
CA ASN A 80 -1.45 2.07 -5.67
C ASN A 80 -1.30 3.00 -6.88
N ALA A 81 -2.34 3.18 -7.71
CA ALA A 81 -2.29 4.14 -8.81
C ALA A 81 -2.28 5.58 -8.29
N VAL A 82 -3.08 5.88 -7.26
CA VAL A 82 -3.07 7.16 -6.55
C VAL A 82 -1.72 7.41 -5.86
N GLU A 83 -1.18 6.39 -5.17
CA GLU A 83 0.15 6.47 -4.53
C GLU A 83 1.28 6.61 -5.55
N GLN A 84 1.21 5.94 -6.71
CA GLN A 84 2.16 6.14 -7.81
C GLN A 84 2.10 7.55 -8.40
N THR A 85 0.90 8.12 -8.55
CA THR A 85 0.74 9.53 -8.98
C THR A 85 1.35 10.48 -7.96
N HIS A 86 1.13 10.23 -6.68
CA HIS A 86 1.73 10.98 -5.58
C HIS A 86 3.27 10.85 -5.54
N TYR A 87 3.80 9.66 -5.86
CA TYR A 87 5.23 9.40 -5.96
C TYR A 87 5.86 10.08 -7.19
N LYS A 88 5.15 10.10 -8.33
CA LYS A 88 5.59 10.83 -9.54
C LYS A 88 5.68 12.33 -9.29
N SER A 89 4.72 12.93 -8.57
CA SER A 89 4.80 14.34 -8.20
C SER A 89 5.95 14.64 -7.23
N TYR A 90 6.22 13.75 -6.27
CA TYR A 90 7.29 13.93 -5.29
C TYR A 90 8.69 13.72 -5.90
N TRP A 91 8.85 12.72 -6.79
CA TRP A 91 10.11 12.41 -7.49
C TRP A 91 10.54 13.52 -8.46
N MET A 92 9.58 14.25 -9.05
CA MET A 92 9.87 15.41 -9.91
C MET A 92 10.32 16.66 -9.14
N GLY A 93 10.46 16.59 -7.80
CA GLY A 93 10.99 17.68 -6.98
C GLY A 93 10.16 18.97 -6.98
N THR A 94 8.97 18.92 -7.57
CA THR A 94 8.11 20.09 -7.75
C THR A 94 7.17 20.16 -6.55
N ARG A 95 7.43 21.10 -5.64
CA ARG A 95 6.49 21.42 -4.56
C ARG A 95 5.34 22.23 -5.15
N ASP A 96 4.34 21.54 -5.69
CA ASP A 96 3.11 22.19 -6.11
C ASP A 96 2.38 22.73 -4.87
N SER A 97 1.83 23.93 -4.99
CA SER A 97 0.90 24.43 -3.96
C SER A 97 -0.29 23.48 -3.85
N LEU A 98 -0.92 23.39 -2.67
CA LEU A 98 -2.07 22.50 -2.45
C LEU A 98 -3.16 22.70 -3.53
N LEU A 99 -3.41 23.94 -3.93
CA LEU A 99 -4.37 24.28 -4.98
C LEU A 99 -3.95 23.72 -6.35
N GLN A 100 -2.67 23.83 -6.70
CA GLN A 100 -2.13 23.33 -7.96
C GLN A 100 -2.13 21.80 -7.98
N ALA A 101 -1.81 21.14 -6.87
CA ALA A 101 -1.93 19.69 -6.75
C ALA A 101 -3.38 19.23 -6.96
N VAL A 102 -4.36 19.90 -6.34
CA VAL A 102 -5.80 19.58 -6.51
C VAL A 102 -6.26 19.78 -7.97
N GLN A 103 -5.81 20.87 -8.61
CA GLN A 103 -6.14 21.13 -10.01
C GLN A 103 -5.51 20.10 -10.96
N SER A 104 -4.24 19.77 -10.75
CA SER A 104 -3.52 18.77 -11.54
C SER A 104 -4.14 17.37 -11.37
N SER A 105 -4.48 16.97 -10.15
CA SER A 105 -5.18 15.70 -9.89
C SER A 105 -6.53 15.65 -10.60
N ARG A 106 -7.31 16.74 -10.56
CA ARG A 106 -8.60 16.81 -11.26
C ARG A 106 -8.44 16.64 -12.79
N ILE A 107 -7.40 17.23 -13.38
CA ILE A 107 -7.13 17.10 -14.82
C ILE A 107 -6.74 15.66 -15.17
N LEU A 108 -5.93 15.01 -14.33
CA LEU A 108 -5.55 13.60 -14.50
C LEU A 108 -6.77 12.68 -14.39
N ASP A 109 -7.62 12.88 -13.38
CA ASP A 109 -8.85 12.10 -13.19
C ASP A 109 -9.78 12.25 -14.40
N GLN A 110 -9.95 13.48 -14.92
CA GLN A 110 -10.75 13.71 -16.12
C GLN A 110 -10.15 13.01 -17.35
N THR A 111 -8.83 13.04 -17.49
CA THR A 111 -8.14 12.37 -18.60
C THR A 111 -8.30 10.86 -18.53
N ASP A 112 -8.23 10.26 -17.34
CA ASP A 112 -8.42 8.82 -17.15
C ASP A 112 -9.87 8.40 -17.44
N ILE A 113 -10.85 9.22 -17.05
CA ILE A 113 -12.26 9.03 -17.41
C ILE A 113 -12.46 9.11 -18.92
N ASP A 114 -11.87 10.12 -19.58
CA ASP A 114 -11.98 10.30 -21.04
C ASP A 114 -11.31 9.13 -21.78
N GLN A 115 -10.16 8.64 -21.29
CA GLN A 115 -9.51 7.44 -21.84
C GLN A 115 -10.33 6.18 -21.60
N TYR A 116 -10.96 6.03 -20.44
CA TYR A 116 -11.84 4.90 -20.15
C TYR A 116 -13.05 4.90 -21.10
N HIS A 117 -13.73 6.03 -21.25
CA HIS A 117 -14.83 6.18 -22.20
C HIS A 117 -14.38 6.00 -23.64
N GLY A 118 -13.19 6.46 -24.01
CA GLY A 118 -12.59 6.17 -25.31
C GLY A 118 -12.39 4.67 -25.54
N ARG A 119 -11.95 3.92 -24.53
CA ARG A 119 -11.79 2.46 -24.63
C ARG A 119 -13.13 1.74 -24.76
N GLU A 120 -14.16 2.15 -24.02
CA GLU A 120 -15.52 1.59 -24.15
C GLU A 120 -16.15 1.91 -25.52
N ASN A 121 -15.93 3.12 -26.04
CA ASN A 121 -16.53 3.56 -27.30
C ASN A 121 -15.83 3.01 -28.56
N PHE A 122 -14.56 2.60 -28.46
CA PHE A 122 -13.76 2.11 -29.59
C PHE A 122 -13.35 0.64 -29.51
N ASP A 123 -13.87 -0.11 -28.52
CA ASP A 123 -13.74 -1.58 -28.37
C ASP A 123 -12.28 -2.10 -28.50
N ILE A 124 -11.33 -1.32 -27.97
CA ILE A 124 -9.90 -1.65 -28.05
C ILE A 124 -9.56 -2.62 -26.92
N LEU A 125 -9.57 -3.92 -27.23
CA LEU A 125 -9.17 -4.98 -26.29
C LEU A 125 -7.68 -4.85 -25.89
N PRO A 126 -7.33 -5.14 -24.62
CA PRO A 126 -5.94 -5.14 -24.17
C PRO A 126 -5.14 -6.24 -24.90
N ARG A 127 -3.95 -5.88 -25.37
CA ARG A 127 -2.94 -6.82 -25.87
C ARG A 127 -2.23 -7.52 -24.72
#